data_AF-A0A1V0B6L1-F1
#
_entry.id   AF-A0A1V0B6L1-F1
#
_cell.length_a   1.000
_cell.length_b   1.000
_cell.length_c   1.000
_cell.angle_alpha   90.00
_cell.angle_beta   90.00
_cell.angle_gamma   90.00
#
_symmetry.space_group_name_H-M   'P 1'
#
loop_
_entity.id
_entity.type
_entity.pdbx_description
1 polymer ?
#
loop_
_entity_poly.entity_id
_entity_poly.type
_entity_poly.pdbx_seq_one_letter_code
_entity_poly.pdbx_strand_id
1 'polypeptide(L)' 'MKNKIEDLRNHLFVTIESLLDEDKPLDVERAKAVAHVASVMIESAKVEVKFLEATQAVKGTGFMQIGHDGRE' A
#
# COMPACT_ATOMS: atom_id res chain seq x y z
N MET A 1 5.62 -12.79 4.08
CA MET A 1 5.14 -11.80 3.09
C MET A 1 5.08 -10.44 3.78
N LYS A 2 5.52 -9.38 3.11
CA LYS A 2 5.42 -8.01 3.61
C LYS A 2 4.06 -7.45 3.17
N ASN A 3 3.12 -7.33 4.11
CA ASN A 3 1.70 -7.04 3.84
C ASN A 3 1.23 -5.73 4.50
N LYS A 4 2.14 -4.90 5.01
CA LYS A 4 1.79 -3.64 5.64
C LYS A 4 1.71 -2.51 4.62
N ILE A 5 0.97 -1.44 4.94
CA ILE A 5 0.83 -0.28 4.06
C ILE A 5 2.18 0.43 3.83
N GLU A 6 3.07 0.40 4.83
CA GLU A 6 4.42 0.94 4.72
C GLU A 6 5.26 0.18 3.69
N ASP A 7 5.09 -1.15 3.62
CA ASP A 7 5.78 -1.99 2.64
C ASP A 7 5.34 -1.64 1.21
N LEU A 8 4.03 -1.43 1.01
CA LEU A 8 3.50 -0.98 -0.27
C LEU A 8 4.09 0.37 -0.70
N ARG A 9 4.15 1.35 0.22
CA ARG A 9 4.75 2.66 -0.06
C ARG A 9 6.21 2.52 -0.45
N ASN A 10 6.98 1.70 0.26
CA ASN A 10 8.38 1.44 -0.06
C ASN A 10 8.54 0.83 -1.46
N HIS A 11 7.69 -0.14 -1.82
CA HIS A 11 7.71 -0.73 -3.17
C HIS A 11 7.39 0.29 -4.28
N LEU A 12 6.48 1.23 -4.01
CA LEU A 12 6.19 2.32 -4.96
C LEU A 12 7.36 3.27 -5.13
N PHE A 13 8.05 3.64 -4.05
CA PHE A 13 9.26 4.47 -4.14
C PHE A 13 10.36 3.78 -4.94
N VAL A 14 10.64 2.50 -4.66
CA VAL A 14 11.61 1.71 -5.44
C VAL A 14 11.22 1.65 -6.92
N THR A 15 9.92 1.56 -7.23
CA THR A 15 9.43 1.57 -8.62
C THR A 15 9.70 2.91 -9.31
N ILE A 16 9.51 4.02 -8.59
CA ILE A 16 9.82 5.38 -9.10
C ILE A 16 11.32 5.54 -9.31
N GLU A 17 12.16 5.13 -8.35
CA GLU A 17 13.62 5.17 -8.50
C GLU A 17 14.07 4.33 -9.69
N SER A 18 13.50 3.13 -9.86
CA SER A 18 13.82 2.24 -10.98
C SER A 18 13.36 2.80 -12.33
N LEU A 19 12.32 3.65 -12.38
CA LEU A 19 11.92 4.35 -13.60
C LEU A 19 12.88 5.50 -13.97
N LEU A 20 13.55 6.08 -12.98
CA LEU A 20 14.50 7.18 -13.15
C LEU A 20 15.94 6.70 -13.39
N ASP A 21 16.19 5.39 -13.28
CA ASP A 21 17.48 4.78 -13.59
C ASP A 21 17.76 4.88 -15.10
N GLU A 22 18.76 5.69 -15.48
CA GLU A 22 19.14 5.90 -16.88
C GLU A 22 19.88 4.70 -17.48
N ASP A 23 20.57 3.91 -16.64
CA ASP A 23 21.36 2.75 -17.07
C ASP A 23 20.47 1.51 -17.23
N LYS A 24 19.46 1.37 -16.38
CA LYS A 24 18.56 0.22 -16.38
C LYS A 24 17.13 0.59 -15.94
N PRO A 25 16.40 1.34 -16.77
CA PRO A 25 15.05 1.75 -16.44
C PRO A 25 14.10 0.56 -16.32
N LEU A 26 13.18 0.64 -15.37
CA LEU A 26 12.05 -0.27 -15.28
C LEU A 26 11.17 -0.11 -16.52
N ASP A 27 10.67 -1.23 -17.04
CA ASP A 27 9.66 -1.20 -18.09
C ASP A 27 8.41 -0.40 -17.66
N VAL A 28 7.95 0.49 -18.54
CA VAL A 28 6.85 1.42 -18.24
C VAL A 28 5.53 0.69 -18.01
N GLU A 29 5.26 -0.38 -18.78
CA GLU A 29 4.04 -1.17 -18.60
C GLU A 29 4.06 -1.93 -17.26
N ARG A 30 5.22 -2.44 -16.87
CA ARG A 30 5.42 -3.00 -15.54
C ARG A 30 5.19 -1.95 -14.44
N ALA A 31 5.68 -0.73 -14.61
CA ALA A 31 5.46 0.33 -13.64
C ALA A 31 3.98 0.73 -13.52
N LYS A 32 3.26 0.82 -14.65
CA LYS A 32 1.81 1.04 -14.68
C LYS A 32 1.05 -0.08 -13.95
N ALA A 33 1.44 -1.34 -14.15
CA ALA A 33 0.84 -2.48 -13.45
C ALA A 33 1.01 -2.37 -11.93
N VAL A 34 2.21 -1.99 -11.46
CA VAL A 34 2.46 -1.75 -10.03
C VAL A 34 1.59 -0.61 -9.51
N ALA A 35 1.53 0.53 -10.21
CA ALA A 35 0.71 1.67 -9.83
C ALA A 35 -0.79 1.33 -9.76
N HIS A 36 -1.27 0.50 -10.70
CA HIS A 36 -2.64 0.04 -10.72
C HIS A 36 -2.98 -0.82 -9.49
N VAL A 37 -2.18 -1.85 -9.19
CA VAL A 37 -2.39 -2.72 -8.02
C VAL A 37 -2.35 -1.91 -6.72
N ALA A 38 -1.41 -0.97 -6.60
CA ALA A 38 -1.34 -0.10 -5.44
C ALA A 38 -2.58 0.79 -5.29
N SER A 39 -3.12 1.31 -6.39
CA SER A 39 -4.35 2.10 -6.39
C SER A 39 -5.52 1.28 -5.86
N VAL A 40 -5.66 0.02 -6.29
CA VAL A 40 -6.70 -0.90 -5.78
C VAL A 40 -6.55 -1.11 -4.27
N MET A 41 -5.34 -1.32 -3.77
CA MET A 41 -5.09 -1.48 -2.33
C MET A 41 -5.47 -0.22 -1.53
N ILE A 42 -5.14 0.97 -2.05
CA ILE A 42 -5.49 2.26 -1.43
C ILE A 42 -7.01 2.45 -1.39
N GLU A 43 -7.74 2.10 -2.45
CA GLU A 43 -9.20 2.18 -2.45
C GLU A 43 -9.83 1.21 -1.43
N SER A 44 -9.31 -0.01 -1.29
CA SER A 44 -9.76 -0.92 -0.24
C SER A 44 -9.49 -0.36 1.17
N ALA A 45 -8.32 0.24 1.39
CA ALA A 45 -7.99 0.90 2.66
C ALA A 45 -8.95 2.07 2.97
N LYS A 46 -9.29 2.90 1.98
CA LYS A 46 -10.27 3.99 2.15
C LYS A 46 -11.65 3.46 2.53
N VAL A 47 -12.08 2.34 1.93
CA VAL A 47 -13.36 1.69 2.29
C VAL A 47 -13.34 1.21 3.74
N GLU A 48 -12.22 0.65 4.20
CA GLU A 48 -12.07 0.26 5.61
C GLU A 48 -12.14 1.47 6.55
N VAL A 49 -11.48 2.59 6.25
CA VAL A 49 -11.60 3.83 7.05
C VAL A 49 -13.06 4.28 7.14
N LYS A 50 -13.78 4.32 6.00
CA LYS A 50 -15.20 4.67 5.96
C LYS A 50 -16.05 3.73 6.82
N PHE A 51 -15.75 2.43 6.81
CA PHE A 51 -16.44 1.46 7.66
C PHE A 51 -16.20 1.76 9.15
N LEU A 52 -14.97 2.05 9.56
CA LEU A 52 -14.65 2.39 10.95
C LEU A 52 -15.35 3.67 11.40
N GLU A 53 -15.34 4.71 10.57
CA GLU A 53 -16.05 5.96 10.83
C GLU A 53 -17.56 5.74 10.96
N ALA A 54 -18.17 4.98 10.05
CA ALA A 54 -19.61 4.73 10.04
C ALA A 54 -20.09 3.86 11.22
N THR A 55 -19.24 2.95 11.70
CA THR A 55 -19.58 2.03 12.79
C THR A 55 -19.11 2.50 14.16
N GLN A 56 -18.36 3.60 14.23
CA GLN A 56 -17.62 4.06 15.43
C GLN A 56 -16.73 2.96 16.03
N ALA A 57 -16.29 2.01 15.19
CA ALA A 57 -15.45 0.91 15.64
C ALA A 57 -14.04 1.40 15.97
N VAL A 58 -13.53 1.00 17.13
CA VAL A 58 -12.19 1.38 17.62
C VAL A 58 -11.10 0.45 17.07
N LYS A 59 -11.46 -0.69 16.49
CA LYS A 59 -10.54 -1.67 15.88
C LYS A 59 -10.83 -1.86 14.39
N GLY A 60 -9.76 -1.85 13.61
CA GLY A 60 -9.74 -2.20 12.18
C GLY A 60 -10.31 -3.60 11.90
N THR A 61 -10.68 -3.84 10.65
CA THR A 61 -11.15 -5.16 10.17
C THR A 61 -10.00 -6.17 10.01
N GLY A 62 -8.75 -5.70 10.14
CA GLY A 62 -7.53 -6.48 9.95
C GLY A 62 -6.94 -6.36 8.54
N PHE A 63 -7.57 -5.56 7.67
CA PHE A 63 -7.06 -5.28 6.32
C PHE A 63 -5.88 -4.30 6.35
N MET A 64 -6.01 -3.16 7.03
CA MET A 64 -4.89 -2.30 7.40
C MET A 64 -4.32 -2.71 8.75
N GLN A 65 -3.18 -3.40 8.76
CA GLN A 65 -2.39 -3.61 9.96
C GLN A 65 -1.60 -2.34 10.30
N ILE A 66 -2.28 -1.36 10.90
CA ILE A 66 -1.63 -0.18 11.49
C ILE A 66 -0.88 -0.63 12.74
N GLY A 67 0.44 -0.78 12.61
CA GLY A 67 1.41 -0.75 13.72
C GLY A 67 1.01 -1.45 15.02
N HIS A 68 0.43 -2.65 14.98
CA HIS A 68 0.40 -3.52 16.15
C HIS A 68 1.74 -4.26 16.19
N ASP A 69 2.79 -3.55 16.59
CA ASP A 69 3.92 -4.24 17.21
C ASP A 69 3.36 -4.91 18.46
N GLY A 70 3.37 -6.24 18.49
CA GLY A 70 2.84 -7.05 19.58
C GLY A 70 3.62 -6.86 20.88
N ARG A 71 3.52 -5.68 21.47
CA ARG A 71 3.84 -5.42 22.87
C ARG A 71 2.54 -5.01 23.56
N GLU A 72 2.25 -5.80 24.58
CA GLU A 72 1.09 -5.81 25.47
C GLU A 72 0.63 -4.41 25.92
#